data_AF-A0A6J6AJ63-F1
#
_entry.id   AF-A0A6J6AJ63-F1
#
_cell.length_a   1.000
_cell.length_b   1.000
_cell.length_c   1.000
_cell.angle_alpha   90.00
_cell.angle_beta   90.00
_cell.angle_gamma   90.00
#
_symmetry.space_group_name_H-M   'P 1'
#
loop_
_entity.id
_entity.type
_entity.pdbx_description
1 polymer ?
#
loop_
_entity_poly.entity_id
_entity_poly.type
_entity_poly.pdbx_seq_one_letter_code
_entity_poly.pdbx_strand_id
1 'polypeptide(L)'
;MLAFAALAVYLAGNLSLEALSRRSALVSQMKFAVTLQDIRTVVLLRRQLSQEHMRVKPWVKVPRIFRRDIIVGRGLRSMMHFPWRRIVRMKLLTMTAAAALVMAYRGTSPAIVVAGLLLFIVGLDAVEPLSQEVDQPDRTDSLPIERGLLMTKHLIVPAIAMTPFLLAGVVTAFVLEPHASTIAYGFLVGIPAVLAGVAGASINAVKGAPDPVGGANEGLALPPEMSGMGTVLRAAFPPAISIIGCLPVIALHHSVESGGPVFGNTIRGSVGILLVLGLVAGWVRQRDAIHIWFRNAQKSAQTSKAEGK
;
A
#
# COMPACT_ATOMS: atom_id res chain seq x y z
N MET A 1 -6.51 5.97 22.87
CA MET A 1 -6.17 6.27 21.46
C MET A 1 -4.88 7.03 21.29
N LEU A 2 -4.78 8.26 21.81
CA LEU A 2 -3.55 9.05 21.74
C LEU A 2 -2.37 8.31 22.39
N ALA A 3 -2.59 7.59 23.49
CA ALA A 3 -1.54 6.77 24.11
C ALA A 3 -1.05 5.62 23.22
N PHE A 4 -1.91 4.94 22.45
CA PHE A 4 -1.50 3.85 21.55
C PHE A 4 -0.86 4.38 20.26
N ALA A 5 -1.38 5.47 19.70
CA ALA A 5 -0.78 6.14 18.54
C ALA A 5 0.56 6.77 18.91
N ALA A 6 0.64 7.45 20.06
CA ALA A 6 1.88 7.99 20.60
C ALA A 6 2.85 6.85 20.94
N LEU A 7 2.41 5.73 21.52
CA LEU A 7 3.27 4.58 21.80
C LEU A 7 3.75 3.90 20.50
N ALA A 8 2.91 3.80 19.46
CA ALA A 8 3.30 3.28 18.16
C ALA A 8 4.33 4.17 17.45
N VAL A 9 4.17 5.50 17.53
CA VAL A 9 5.11 6.50 17.01
C VAL A 9 6.37 6.60 17.88
N TYR A 10 6.25 6.44 19.20
CA TYR A 10 7.35 6.50 20.17
C TYR A 10 8.21 5.23 20.14
N LEU A 11 7.61 4.04 20.02
CA LEU A 11 8.33 2.80 19.73
C LEU A 11 9.02 2.84 18.36
N ALA A 12 8.51 3.65 17.42
CA ALA A 12 9.20 3.96 16.17
C ALA A 12 10.39 4.93 16.36
N GLY A 13 10.40 5.75 17.41
CA GLY A 13 11.45 6.73 17.71
C GLY A 13 12.55 6.26 18.67
N ASN A 14 12.25 5.40 19.65
CA ASN A 14 13.09 5.26 20.86
C ASN A 14 13.93 3.98 21.02
N LEU A 15 14.17 3.18 19.97
CA LEU A 15 14.97 1.95 20.12
C LEU A 15 16.28 1.90 19.36
N SER A 16 16.91 3.04 19.08
CA SER A 16 18.37 3.10 18.93
C SER A 16 18.89 4.54 18.81
N LEU A 17 19.34 5.12 19.93
CA LEU A 17 20.12 6.36 19.94
C LEU A 17 21.42 6.22 19.12
N GLU A 18 21.99 5.02 19.05
CA GLU A 18 23.15 4.69 18.21
C GLU A 18 22.83 4.64 16.69
N ALA A 19 21.62 4.24 16.31
CA ALA A 19 21.18 4.25 14.92
C ALA A 19 20.81 5.67 14.48
N LEU A 20 20.33 6.52 15.40
CA LEU A 20 20.06 7.94 15.16
C LEU A 20 21.36 8.74 14.97
N SER A 21 22.42 8.47 15.73
CA SER A 21 23.73 9.10 15.51
C SER A 21 24.39 8.63 14.22
N ARG A 22 24.27 7.34 13.87
CA ARG A 22 24.65 6.83 12.53
C ARG A 22 23.81 7.46 11.41
N ARG A 23 22.49 7.62 11.61
CA ARG A 23 21.58 8.25 10.62
C ARG A 23 21.90 9.72 10.40
N SER A 24 22.17 10.50 11.44
CA SER A 24 22.47 11.92 11.29
C SER A 24 23.83 12.15 10.61
N ALA A 25 24.83 11.32 10.92
CA ALA A 25 26.12 11.32 10.24
C ALA A 25 25.96 10.97 8.75
N LEU A 26 25.16 9.96 8.42
CA LEU A 26 24.90 9.55 7.02
C LEU A 26 24.03 10.56 6.26
N VAL A 27 23.09 11.24 6.92
CA VAL A 27 22.28 12.32 6.32
C VAL A 27 23.12 13.57 6.08
N SER A 28 24.06 13.89 6.98
CA SER A 28 25.04 14.96 6.78
C SER A 28 25.95 14.66 5.58
N GLN A 29 26.43 13.42 5.47
CA GLN A 29 27.22 12.94 4.33
C GLN A 29 26.40 12.92 3.02
N MET A 30 25.11 12.58 3.05
CA MET A 30 24.22 12.68 1.88
C MET A 30 24.06 14.13 1.41
N LYS A 31 23.83 15.08 2.34
CA LYS A 31 23.71 16.50 1.98
C LYS A 31 25.01 17.02 1.36
N PHE A 32 26.16 16.58 1.88
CA PHE A 32 27.49 16.91 1.34
C PHE A 32 27.78 16.23 -0.02
N ALA A 33 27.35 14.99 -0.23
CA ALA A 33 27.52 14.28 -1.50
C ALA A 33 26.58 14.80 -2.60
N VAL A 34 25.35 15.19 -2.24
CA VAL A 34 24.38 15.84 -3.15
C VAL A 34 24.90 17.19 -3.63
N THR A 35 25.60 17.96 -2.78
CA THR A 35 26.28 19.18 -3.23
C THR A 35 27.46 18.92 -4.18
N LEU A 36 28.04 17.72 -4.16
CA LEU A 36 29.17 17.33 -5.02
C LEU A 36 28.75 16.55 -6.28
N GLN A 37 27.44 16.38 -6.54
CA GLN A 37 26.89 15.60 -7.67
C GLN A 37 27.39 14.14 -7.75
N ASP A 38 27.88 13.55 -6.65
CA ASP A 38 28.34 12.17 -6.63
C ASP A 38 27.14 11.22 -6.44
N ILE A 39 26.43 10.96 -7.53
CA ILE A 39 25.20 10.17 -7.58
C ILE A 39 25.45 8.73 -7.08
N ARG A 40 26.67 8.21 -7.21
CA ARG A 40 27.02 6.83 -6.83
C ARG A 40 27.02 6.65 -5.31
N THR A 41 27.54 7.63 -4.56
CA THR A 41 27.54 7.62 -3.09
C THR A 41 26.14 7.86 -2.53
N VAL A 42 25.33 8.73 -3.13
CA VAL A 42 23.94 8.96 -2.73
C VAL A 42 23.08 7.69 -2.83
N VAL A 43 23.24 6.92 -3.92
CA VAL A 43 22.51 5.65 -4.11
C VAL A 43 22.96 4.58 -3.11
N LEU A 44 24.26 4.46 -2.85
CA LEU A 44 24.81 3.51 -1.87
C LEU A 44 24.36 3.82 -0.43
N LEU A 45 24.36 5.10 -0.05
CA LEU A 45 23.96 5.56 1.28
C LEU A 45 22.44 5.44 1.50
N ARG A 46 21.62 5.76 0.49
CA ARG A 46 20.17 5.48 0.50
C ARG A 46 19.89 3.99 0.70
N ARG A 47 20.69 3.12 0.06
CA ARG A 47 20.57 1.67 0.20
C ARG A 47 20.90 1.20 1.62
N GLN A 48 21.94 1.75 2.25
CA GLN A 48 22.32 1.42 3.63
C GLN A 48 21.31 1.93 4.67
N LEU A 49 20.71 3.10 4.44
CA LEU A 49 19.63 3.67 5.27
C LEU A 49 18.33 2.85 5.25
N SER A 50 18.12 2.05 4.20
CA SER A 50 16.93 1.23 3.97
C SER A 50 17.04 -0.19 4.54
N GLN A 51 18.20 -0.63 5.02
CA GLN A 51 18.37 -2.02 5.45
C GLN A 51 17.87 -2.27 6.88
N GLU A 52 16.55 -2.31 7.06
CA GLU A 52 16.00 -3.36 7.93
C GLU A 52 16.42 -4.70 7.31
N HIS A 53 17.49 -5.31 7.82
CA HIS A 53 17.98 -6.57 7.28
C HIS A 53 16.88 -7.62 7.38
N MET A 54 16.43 -8.06 6.21
CA MET A 54 15.56 -9.22 6.09
C MET A 54 16.22 -10.39 6.84
N ARG A 55 15.45 -11.09 7.68
CA ARG A 55 16.02 -12.16 8.51
C ARG A 55 16.68 -13.20 7.60
N VAL A 56 17.86 -13.70 7.95
CA VAL A 56 18.55 -14.72 7.14
C VAL A 56 17.90 -16.10 7.24
N LYS A 57 17.21 -16.39 8.36
CA LYS A 57 16.46 -17.64 8.58
C LYS A 57 14.95 -17.37 8.58
N PRO A 58 14.14 -18.11 7.78
CA PRO A 58 12.69 -17.93 7.75
C PRO A 58 12.05 -18.42 9.06
N TRP A 59 10.95 -17.79 9.48
CA TRP A 59 10.20 -18.20 10.68
C TRP A 59 9.57 -19.60 10.53
N VAL A 60 8.98 -19.89 9.37
CA VAL A 60 8.36 -21.18 9.03
C VAL A 60 8.66 -21.51 7.57
N LYS A 61 8.87 -22.78 7.26
CA LYS A 61 9.06 -23.23 5.87
C LYS A 61 7.74 -23.08 5.12
N VAL A 62 7.77 -22.46 3.93
CA VAL A 62 6.58 -22.27 3.08
C VAL A 62 5.88 -23.62 2.80
N PRO A 63 4.55 -23.75 3.02
CA PRO A 63 3.82 -24.99 2.77
C PRO A 63 3.96 -25.44 1.32
N ARG A 64 4.04 -26.76 1.06
CA ARG A 64 4.25 -27.30 -0.30
C ARG A 64 3.17 -26.89 -1.30
N ILE A 65 1.92 -26.67 -0.85
CA ILE A 65 0.80 -26.21 -1.68
C ILE A 65 1.08 -24.85 -2.33
N PHE A 66 1.65 -23.91 -1.57
CA PHE A 66 2.02 -22.58 -2.07
C PHE A 66 3.35 -22.55 -2.84
N ARG A 67 4.10 -23.67 -2.86
CA ARG A 67 5.31 -23.80 -3.73
C ARG A 67 4.97 -24.19 -5.16
N ARG A 68 3.72 -24.56 -5.44
CA ARG A 68 3.30 -25.03 -6.77
C ARG A 68 3.22 -23.88 -7.78
N ASP A 69 2.92 -22.66 -7.32
CA ASP A 69 3.08 -21.43 -8.10
C ASP A 69 4.35 -20.70 -7.64
N ILE A 70 5.34 -20.59 -8.53
CA ILE A 70 6.67 -20.01 -8.26
C ILE A 70 6.54 -18.53 -7.82
N ILE A 71 5.48 -17.86 -8.26
CA ILE A 71 5.19 -16.45 -8.03
C ILE A 71 4.71 -16.26 -6.59
N VAL A 72 3.64 -16.96 -6.20
CA VAL A 72 3.05 -16.89 -4.84
C VAL A 72 4.03 -17.42 -3.79
N GLY A 73 4.77 -18.49 -4.11
CA GLY A 73 5.77 -19.07 -3.22
C GLY A 73 6.97 -18.14 -2.94
N ARG A 74 7.34 -17.26 -3.89
CA ARG A 74 8.37 -16.23 -3.69
C ARG A 74 7.88 -15.11 -2.79
N GLY A 75 6.67 -14.60 -3.02
CA GLY A 75 6.08 -13.56 -2.19
C GLY A 75 5.91 -13.98 -0.72
N LEU A 76 5.38 -15.20 -0.49
CA LEU A 76 5.28 -15.76 0.86
C LEU A 76 6.66 -15.94 1.50
N ARG A 77 7.66 -16.42 0.76
CA ARG A 77 9.02 -16.57 1.30
C ARG A 77 9.61 -15.23 1.73
N SER A 78 9.37 -14.15 0.99
CA SER A 78 9.78 -12.82 1.41
C SER A 78 9.14 -12.48 2.76
N MET A 79 7.82 -12.58 2.89
CA MET A 79 7.14 -12.32 4.17
C MET A 79 7.64 -13.15 5.36
N MET A 80 8.01 -14.42 5.13
CA MET A 80 8.52 -15.30 6.20
C MET A 80 9.87 -14.85 6.80
N HIS A 81 10.54 -13.89 6.18
CA HIS A 81 11.77 -13.28 6.70
C HIS A 81 11.53 -11.90 7.34
N PHE A 82 10.27 -11.47 7.52
CA PHE A 82 9.97 -10.21 8.20
C PHE A 82 10.54 -10.20 9.63
N PRO A 83 11.24 -9.12 10.02
CA PRO A 83 11.70 -8.97 11.38
C PRO A 83 10.51 -8.83 12.33
N TRP A 84 10.63 -9.36 13.54
CA TRP A 84 9.57 -9.29 14.56
C TRP A 84 9.08 -7.85 14.79
N ARG A 85 10.00 -6.88 14.74
CA ARG A 85 9.72 -5.45 14.88
C ARG A 85 8.68 -4.96 13.86
N ARG A 86 8.77 -5.40 12.60
CA ARG A 86 7.82 -5.05 11.53
C ARG A 86 6.43 -5.62 11.83
N ILE A 87 6.35 -6.88 12.25
CA ILE A 87 5.07 -7.53 12.60
C ILE A 87 4.40 -6.83 13.78
N VAL A 88 5.15 -6.49 14.83
CA VAL A 88 4.64 -5.74 16.00
C VAL A 88 4.13 -4.37 15.58
N ARG A 89 4.89 -3.63 14.76
CA ARG A 89 4.46 -2.32 14.21
C ARG A 89 3.16 -2.45 13.44
N MET A 90 3.08 -3.38 12.48
CA MET A 90 1.88 -3.61 11.70
C MET A 90 0.68 -3.95 12.59
N LYS A 91 0.86 -4.80 13.61
CA LYS A 91 -0.21 -5.12 14.57
C LYS A 91 -0.70 -3.89 15.34
N LEU A 92 0.21 -3.08 15.87
CA LEU A 92 -0.14 -1.86 16.62
C LEU A 92 -0.88 -0.84 15.73
N LEU A 93 -0.42 -0.66 14.49
CA LEU A 93 -1.08 0.21 13.51
C LEU A 93 -2.48 -0.31 13.16
N THR A 94 -2.65 -1.61 12.94
CA THR A 94 -3.97 -2.19 12.66
C THR A 94 -4.92 -2.08 13.85
N MET A 95 -4.46 -2.32 15.08
CA MET A 95 -5.29 -2.13 16.27
C MET A 95 -5.71 -0.66 16.42
N THR A 96 -4.79 0.27 16.16
CA THR A 96 -5.09 1.71 16.20
C THR A 96 -6.08 2.12 15.11
N ALA A 97 -5.94 1.56 13.90
CA ALA A 97 -6.87 1.79 12.80
C ALA A 97 -8.26 1.22 13.11
N ALA A 98 -8.34 0.01 13.68
CA ALA A 98 -9.60 -0.58 14.11
C ALA A 98 -10.29 0.27 15.19
N ALA A 99 -9.52 0.76 16.17
CA ALA A 99 -10.05 1.70 17.14
C ALA A 99 -10.57 2.98 16.46
N ALA A 100 -9.88 3.52 15.45
CA ALA A 100 -10.30 4.70 14.69
C ALA A 100 -11.62 4.46 13.94
N LEU A 101 -11.81 3.26 13.38
CA LEU A 101 -13.09 2.86 12.78
C LEU A 101 -14.21 2.75 13.83
N VAL A 102 -13.92 2.27 15.05
CA VAL A 102 -14.91 2.28 16.14
C VAL A 102 -15.28 3.71 16.55
N MET A 103 -14.32 4.63 16.61
CA MET A 103 -14.62 6.04 16.88
C MET A 103 -15.44 6.68 15.76
N ALA A 104 -15.20 6.31 14.50
CA ALA A 104 -16.04 6.73 13.39
C ALA A 104 -17.47 6.20 13.52
N TYR A 105 -17.64 4.96 13.97
CA TYR A 105 -18.95 4.39 14.29
C TYR A 105 -19.66 5.10 15.46
N ARG A 106 -18.91 5.69 16.40
CA ARG A 106 -19.46 6.50 17.51
C ARG A 106 -19.80 7.95 17.12
N GLY A 107 -19.69 8.33 15.84
CA GLY A 107 -20.04 9.65 15.33
C GLY A 107 -18.85 10.56 15.00
N THR A 108 -17.60 10.10 15.16
CA THR A 108 -16.42 10.89 14.75
C THR A 108 -16.03 10.61 13.29
N SER A 109 -16.79 11.12 12.33
CA SER A 109 -16.55 10.90 10.88
C SER A 109 -15.10 11.18 10.43
N PRO A 110 -14.38 12.21 10.92
CA PRO A 110 -12.98 12.43 10.53
C PRO A 110 -12.01 11.29 10.90
N ALA A 111 -12.36 10.41 11.84
CA ALA A 111 -11.51 9.29 12.25
C ALA A 111 -11.27 8.27 11.11
N ILE A 112 -12.10 8.28 10.07
CA ILE A 112 -11.97 7.45 8.87
C ILE A 112 -10.70 7.80 8.09
N VAL A 113 -10.35 9.08 8.03
CA VAL A 113 -9.10 9.53 7.38
C VAL A 113 -7.91 8.93 8.10
N VAL A 114 -7.91 8.97 9.45
CA VAL A 114 -6.86 8.38 10.28
C VAL A 114 -6.79 6.87 10.09
N ALA A 115 -7.94 6.17 10.11
CA ALA A 115 -7.99 4.73 9.87
C ALA A 115 -7.44 4.36 8.47
N GLY A 116 -7.86 5.08 7.43
CA GLY A 116 -7.41 4.86 6.06
C GLY A 116 -5.91 5.09 5.88
N LEU A 117 -5.35 6.15 6.48
CA LEU A 117 -3.91 6.40 6.44
C LEU A 117 -3.11 5.34 7.19
N LEU A 118 -3.58 4.88 8.36
CA LEU A 118 -2.93 3.80 9.10
C LEU A 118 -2.97 2.49 8.32
N LEU A 119 -4.11 2.14 7.70
CA LEU A 119 -4.25 0.94 6.87
C LEU A 119 -3.41 1.04 5.58
N PHE A 120 -3.25 2.23 5.01
CA PHE A 120 -2.32 2.47 3.90
C PHE A 120 -0.87 2.17 4.31
N ILE A 121 -0.43 2.65 5.47
CA ILE A 121 0.93 2.38 5.98
C ILE A 121 1.15 0.88 6.21
N VAL A 122 0.17 0.19 6.81
CA VAL A 122 0.25 -1.27 6.97
C VAL A 122 0.25 -1.97 5.60
N GLY A 123 -0.51 -1.45 4.64
CA GLY A 123 -0.50 -1.90 3.26
C GLY A 123 0.88 -1.79 2.62
N LEU A 124 1.62 -0.69 2.83
CA LEU A 124 2.99 -0.51 2.32
C LEU A 124 3.92 -1.60 2.84
N ASP A 125 3.82 -1.94 4.13
CA ASP A 125 4.59 -3.04 4.73
C ASP A 125 4.19 -4.41 4.16
N ALA A 126 2.90 -4.63 3.87
CA ALA A 126 2.39 -5.88 3.33
C ALA A 126 2.77 -6.11 1.86
N VAL A 127 2.83 -5.03 1.07
CA VAL A 127 3.10 -5.03 -0.38
C VAL A 127 4.61 -5.13 -0.70
N GLU A 128 5.48 -5.13 0.30
CA GLU A 128 6.93 -5.33 0.16
C GLU A 128 7.34 -6.40 -0.87
N PRO A 129 6.75 -7.62 -0.91
CA PRO A 129 7.15 -8.61 -1.90
C PRO A 129 6.83 -8.20 -3.34
N LEU A 130 5.72 -7.48 -3.56
CA LEU A 130 5.38 -6.90 -4.86
C LEU A 130 6.37 -5.79 -5.22
N SER A 131 6.75 -4.94 -4.26
CA SER A 131 7.75 -3.88 -4.47
C SER A 131 9.09 -4.46 -4.93
N GLN A 132 9.52 -5.59 -4.34
CA GLN A 132 10.77 -6.25 -4.73
C GLN A 132 10.76 -6.78 -6.17
N GLU A 133 9.61 -7.22 -6.68
CA GLU A 133 9.48 -7.64 -8.08
C GLU A 133 9.42 -6.44 -9.04
N VAL A 134 8.82 -5.34 -8.61
CA VAL A 134 8.81 -4.07 -9.34
C VAL A 134 10.22 -3.49 -9.49
N ASP A 135 11.03 -3.57 -8.43
CA ASP A 135 12.39 -3.02 -8.39
C ASP A 135 13.41 -3.85 -9.19
N GLN A 136 13.06 -5.07 -9.63
CA GLN A 136 13.93 -5.96 -10.41
C GLN A 136 13.33 -6.29 -11.80
N PRO A 137 13.16 -5.29 -12.68
CA PRO A 137 12.47 -5.45 -13.97
C PRO A 137 13.13 -6.51 -14.86
N ASP A 138 14.47 -6.56 -14.91
CA ASP A 138 15.22 -7.50 -15.75
C ASP A 138 14.93 -8.97 -15.39
N ARG A 139 14.72 -9.24 -14.10
CA ARG A 139 14.40 -10.58 -13.61
C ARG A 139 12.95 -10.93 -13.90
N THR A 140 12.04 -9.96 -13.81
CA THR A 140 10.62 -10.14 -14.11
C THR A 140 10.40 -10.36 -15.62
N ASP A 141 11.17 -9.70 -16.48
CA ASP A 141 11.11 -9.85 -17.95
C ASP A 141 11.65 -11.18 -18.48
N SER A 142 12.51 -11.85 -17.71
CA SER A 142 13.01 -13.17 -18.08
C SER A 142 11.95 -14.27 -18.01
N LEU A 143 10.78 -14.00 -17.40
CA LEU A 143 9.68 -14.95 -17.30
C LEU A 143 8.78 -14.87 -18.55
N PRO A 144 8.43 -16.00 -19.17
CA PRO A 144 7.54 -16.04 -20.34
C PRO A 144 6.06 -15.86 -19.93
N ILE A 145 5.77 -14.81 -19.16
CA ILE A 145 4.43 -14.49 -18.63
C ILE A 145 4.20 -12.99 -18.76
N GLU A 146 3.00 -12.59 -19.14
CA GLU A 146 2.60 -11.18 -19.22
C GLU A 146 2.79 -10.47 -17.87
N ARG A 147 3.53 -9.34 -17.86
CA ARG A 147 3.83 -8.55 -16.64
C ARG A 147 2.59 -8.20 -15.83
N GLY A 148 1.50 -7.80 -16.50
CA GLY A 148 0.23 -7.48 -15.85
C GLY A 148 -0.34 -8.65 -15.06
N LEU A 149 -0.25 -9.87 -15.62
CA LEU A 149 -0.70 -11.10 -14.94
C LEU A 149 0.21 -11.44 -13.74
N LEU A 150 1.52 -11.24 -13.87
CA LEU A 150 2.49 -11.44 -12.78
C LEU A 150 2.21 -10.52 -11.58
N MET A 151 1.97 -9.24 -11.85
CA MET A 151 1.65 -8.25 -10.81
C MET A 151 0.32 -8.56 -10.12
N THR A 152 -0.73 -8.88 -10.87
CA THR A 152 -2.04 -9.24 -10.27
C THR A 152 -1.95 -10.51 -9.42
N LYS A 153 -1.16 -11.52 -9.82
CA LYS A 153 -0.93 -12.70 -8.98
C LYS A 153 -0.21 -12.35 -7.68
N HIS A 154 0.71 -11.39 -7.71
CA HIS A 154 1.38 -10.92 -6.50
C HIS A 154 0.48 -10.16 -5.54
N LEU A 155 -0.67 -9.60 -5.96
CA LEU A 155 -1.64 -8.99 -5.05
C LEU A 155 -2.32 -10.01 -4.12
N ILE A 156 -2.33 -11.29 -4.46
CA ILE A 156 -2.91 -12.35 -3.61
C ILE A 156 -2.09 -12.49 -2.31
N VAL A 157 -0.77 -12.34 -2.40
CA VAL A 157 0.15 -12.48 -1.27
C VAL A 157 -0.13 -11.47 -0.15
N PRO A 158 -0.14 -10.14 -0.38
CA PRO A 158 -0.46 -9.15 0.64
C PRO A 158 -1.93 -9.26 1.10
N ALA A 159 -2.87 -9.70 0.27
CA ALA A 159 -4.25 -9.93 0.71
C ALA A 159 -4.34 -11.03 1.77
N ILE A 160 -3.65 -12.17 1.56
CA ILE A 160 -3.56 -13.26 2.54
C ILE A 160 -2.74 -12.83 3.77
N ALA A 161 -1.68 -12.04 3.56
CA ALA A 161 -0.84 -11.51 4.64
C ALA A 161 -1.63 -10.74 5.69
N MET A 162 -2.67 -10.04 5.25
CA MET A 162 -3.46 -9.17 6.10
C MET A 162 -4.52 -9.93 6.93
N THR A 163 -4.82 -11.19 6.63
CA THR A 163 -5.80 -12.00 7.38
C THR A 163 -5.56 -12.02 8.90
N PRO A 164 -4.36 -12.29 9.44
CA PRO A 164 -4.14 -12.23 10.89
C PRO A 164 -4.29 -10.82 11.49
N PHE A 165 -4.04 -9.77 10.69
CA PHE A 165 -4.20 -8.38 11.11
C PHE A 165 -5.68 -7.97 11.13
N LEU A 166 -6.46 -8.45 10.16
CA LEU A 166 -7.92 -8.33 10.17
C LEU A 166 -8.51 -8.92 11.45
N LEU A 167 -8.09 -10.13 11.84
CA LEU A 167 -8.53 -10.76 13.09
C LEU A 167 -8.18 -9.89 14.31
N ALA A 168 -6.97 -9.36 14.38
CA ALA A 168 -6.56 -8.46 15.46
C ALA A 168 -7.40 -7.16 15.49
N GLY A 169 -7.76 -6.63 14.32
CA GLY A 169 -8.66 -5.48 14.19
C GLY A 169 -10.07 -5.78 14.68
N VAL A 170 -10.66 -6.91 14.28
CA VAL A 170 -12.00 -7.34 14.73
C VAL A 170 -12.02 -7.59 16.24
N VAL A 171 -11.00 -8.23 16.80
CA VAL A 171 -10.87 -8.41 18.26
C VAL A 171 -10.81 -7.06 18.97
N THR A 172 -10.05 -6.10 18.41
CA THR A 172 -9.97 -4.74 18.97
C THR A 172 -11.33 -4.04 18.93
N ALA A 173 -12.08 -4.20 17.83
CA ALA A 173 -13.42 -3.66 17.70
C ALA A 173 -14.38 -4.26 18.74
N PHE A 174 -14.34 -5.58 18.95
CA PHE A 174 -15.15 -6.27 19.94
C PHE A 174 -14.81 -5.86 21.39
N VAL A 175 -13.53 -5.63 21.70
CA VAL A 175 -13.11 -5.15 23.03
C VAL A 175 -13.64 -3.74 23.30
N LEU A 176 -13.70 -2.88 22.28
CA LEU A 176 -14.19 -1.51 22.43
C LEU A 176 -15.72 -1.42 22.40
N GLU A 177 -16.39 -2.29 21.64
CA GLU A 177 -17.84 -2.39 21.49
C GLU A 177 -18.28 -3.86 21.66
N PRO A 178 -18.47 -4.34 22.91
CA PRO A 178 -18.77 -5.73 23.20
C PRO A 178 -20.25 -6.05 22.88
N HIS A 179 -20.51 -6.32 21.60
CA HIS A 179 -21.79 -6.80 21.09
C HIS A 179 -21.57 -7.98 20.14
N ALA A 180 -22.50 -8.94 20.13
CA ALA A 180 -22.42 -10.11 19.25
C ALA A 180 -22.43 -9.71 17.76
N SER A 181 -23.15 -8.64 17.42
CA SER A 181 -23.19 -8.07 16.07
C SER A 181 -21.89 -7.41 15.63
N THR A 182 -21.05 -6.94 16.58
CA THR A 182 -19.76 -6.28 16.29
C THR A 182 -18.82 -7.21 15.53
N ILE A 183 -18.85 -8.52 15.80
CA ILE A 183 -18.01 -9.48 15.10
C ILE A 183 -18.41 -9.56 13.62
N ALA A 184 -19.71 -9.71 13.35
CA ALA A 184 -20.24 -9.82 11.99
C ALA A 184 -19.98 -8.54 11.17
N TYR A 185 -20.31 -7.38 11.73
CA TYR A 185 -20.07 -6.09 11.07
C TYR A 185 -18.57 -5.74 10.98
N GLY A 186 -17.78 -6.17 11.97
CA GLY A 186 -16.34 -6.03 11.98
C GLY A 186 -15.67 -6.76 10.82
N PHE A 187 -16.13 -7.97 10.46
CA PHE A 187 -15.68 -8.64 9.25
C PHE A 187 -16.23 -7.98 7.99
N LEU A 188 -17.53 -7.66 7.97
CA LEU A 188 -18.19 -7.08 6.80
C LEU A 188 -17.51 -5.78 6.33
N VAL A 189 -17.12 -4.92 7.26
CA VAL A 189 -16.45 -3.65 6.98
C VAL A 189 -14.92 -3.78 7.01
N GLY A 190 -14.38 -4.64 7.87
CA GLY A 190 -12.94 -4.83 8.02
C GLY A 190 -12.28 -5.44 6.78
N ILE A 191 -12.93 -6.39 6.11
CA ILE A 191 -12.42 -7.00 4.86
C ILE A 191 -12.18 -5.93 3.78
N PRO A 192 -13.18 -5.15 3.35
CA PRO A 192 -12.97 -4.13 2.32
C PRO A 192 -11.98 -3.04 2.76
N ALA A 193 -11.97 -2.63 4.03
CA ALA A 193 -11.04 -1.63 4.53
C ALA A 193 -9.57 -2.09 4.46
N VAL A 194 -9.30 -3.33 4.88
CA VAL A 194 -7.96 -3.94 4.83
C VAL A 194 -7.49 -4.12 3.39
N LEU A 195 -8.36 -4.62 2.52
CA LEU A 195 -8.05 -4.80 1.10
C LEU A 195 -7.82 -3.46 0.40
N ALA A 196 -8.53 -2.40 0.79
CA ALA A 196 -8.32 -1.05 0.28
C ALA A 196 -6.97 -0.46 0.70
N GLY A 197 -6.53 -0.71 1.94
CA GLY A 197 -5.17 -0.39 2.38
C GLY A 197 -4.09 -1.06 1.51
N VAL A 198 -4.26 -2.35 1.22
CA VAL A 198 -3.38 -3.10 0.31
C VAL A 198 -3.44 -2.57 -1.11
N ALA A 199 -4.64 -2.24 -1.61
CA ALA A 199 -4.81 -1.73 -2.97
C ALA A 199 -4.16 -0.35 -3.15
N GLY A 200 -4.36 0.56 -2.20
CA GLY A 200 -3.68 1.86 -2.18
C GLY A 200 -2.16 1.69 -2.17
N ALA A 201 -1.63 0.83 -1.29
CA ALA A 201 -0.21 0.52 -1.26
C ALA A 201 0.32 -0.13 -2.54
N SER A 202 -0.47 -1.00 -3.17
CA SER A 202 -0.13 -1.65 -4.44
C SER A 202 -0.07 -0.64 -5.58
N ILE A 203 -1.02 0.30 -5.65
CA ILE A 203 -0.96 1.41 -6.61
C ILE A 203 0.31 2.24 -6.38
N ASN A 204 0.67 2.52 -5.14
CA ASN A 204 1.88 3.27 -4.81
C ASN A 204 3.16 2.54 -5.26
N ALA A 205 3.26 1.23 -4.98
CA ALA A 205 4.40 0.41 -5.38
C ALA A 205 4.50 0.28 -6.91
N VAL A 206 3.39 0.00 -7.58
CA VAL A 206 3.35 -0.18 -9.04
C VAL A 206 3.62 1.14 -9.76
N LYS A 207 3.03 2.27 -9.34
CA LYS A 207 3.31 3.59 -9.95
C LYS A 207 4.78 4.01 -9.86
N GLY A 208 5.53 3.51 -8.88
CA GLY A 208 6.97 3.77 -8.74
C GLY A 208 7.87 2.91 -9.63
N ALA A 209 7.31 1.96 -10.38
CA ALA A 209 8.07 1.06 -11.25
C ALA A 209 8.87 1.85 -12.31
N PRO A 210 10.18 1.56 -12.49
CA PRO A 210 10.93 2.08 -13.63
C PRO A 210 10.30 1.58 -14.93
N ASP A 211 9.94 2.50 -15.82
CA ASP A 211 9.42 2.13 -17.14
C ASP A 211 10.54 1.51 -17.99
N PRO A 212 10.44 0.23 -18.40
CA PRO A 212 11.50 -0.46 -19.13
C PRO A 212 11.71 0.06 -20.57
N VAL A 213 10.80 0.91 -21.04
CA VAL A 213 10.72 1.38 -22.43
C VAL A 213 10.84 2.90 -22.55
N GLY A 214 11.42 3.56 -21.54
CA GLY A 214 11.88 4.95 -21.62
C GLY A 214 10.85 5.99 -21.18
N GLY A 215 11.26 6.84 -20.23
CA GLY A 215 10.41 7.92 -19.73
C GLY A 215 11.06 8.89 -18.74
N ALA A 216 12.39 9.02 -18.70
CA ALA A 216 13.06 10.05 -17.89
C ALA A 216 12.62 11.51 -18.25
N ASN A 217 11.84 11.68 -19.33
CA ASN A 217 11.48 12.97 -19.91
C ASN A 217 9.98 13.33 -19.86
N GLU A 218 9.08 12.52 -19.28
CA GLU A 218 7.65 12.91 -19.19
C GLU A 218 7.43 14.14 -18.29
N GLY A 219 8.29 14.34 -17.28
CA GLY A 219 8.25 15.52 -16.42
C GLY A 219 8.79 16.80 -17.06
N LEU A 220 9.45 16.69 -18.22
CA LEU A 220 10.04 17.84 -18.95
C LEU A 220 9.07 18.46 -19.97
N ALA A 221 7.94 17.81 -20.26
CA ALA A 221 6.99 18.24 -21.31
C ALA A 221 5.79 19.05 -20.78
N LEU A 222 5.65 19.19 -19.46
CA LEU A 222 4.53 19.91 -18.84
C LEU A 222 5.01 21.25 -18.25
N PRO A 223 4.25 22.35 -18.44
CA PRO A 223 4.51 23.63 -17.78
C PRO A 223 4.68 23.44 -16.26
N PRO A 224 5.62 24.15 -15.60
CA PRO A 224 5.95 23.96 -14.18
C PRO A 224 4.73 24.06 -13.25
N GLU A 225 3.75 24.89 -13.59
CA GLU A 225 2.54 25.14 -12.83
C GLU A 225 1.59 23.93 -12.82
N MET A 226 1.55 23.16 -13.92
CA MET A 226 0.75 21.94 -14.06
C MET A 226 1.48 20.70 -13.54
N SER A 227 2.81 20.72 -13.55
CA SER A 227 3.65 19.66 -12.99
C SER A 227 3.48 19.53 -11.48
N GLY A 228 3.37 20.65 -10.75
CA GLY A 228 3.14 20.65 -9.30
C GLY A 228 1.81 20.00 -8.90
N MET A 229 0.71 20.38 -9.55
CA MET A 229 -0.63 19.87 -9.21
C MET A 229 -0.80 18.39 -9.58
N GLY A 230 -0.25 17.97 -10.73
CA GLY A 230 -0.22 16.56 -11.13
C GLY A 230 0.57 15.69 -10.16
N THR A 231 1.65 16.21 -9.59
CA THR A 231 2.46 15.51 -8.59
C THR A 231 1.69 15.30 -7.28
N VAL A 232 0.99 16.34 -6.80
CA VAL A 232 0.14 16.24 -5.59
C VAL A 232 -0.97 15.22 -5.79
N LEU A 233 -1.69 15.27 -6.91
CA LEU A 233 -2.76 14.30 -7.21
C LEU A 233 -2.22 12.88 -7.32
N ARG A 234 -1.07 12.69 -7.97
CA ARG A 234 -0.44 11.37 -8.12
C ARG A 234 0.01 10.80 -6.78
N ALA A 235 0.45 11.65 -5.84
CA ALA A 235 0.88 11.27 -4.49
C ALA A 235 -0.30 11.06 -3.51
N ALA A 236 -1.38 11.83 -3.65
CA ALA A 236 -2.56 11.74 -2.77
C ALA A 236 -3.52 10.61 -3.17
N PHE A 237 -3.51 10.19 -4.44
CA PHE A 237 -4.42 9.16 -4.94
C PHE A 237 -4.28 7.80 -4.22
N PRO A 238 -3.06 7.24 -4.01
CA PRO A 238 -2.92 5.97 -3.29
C PRO A 238 -3.51 5.95 -1.87
N PRO A 239 -3.23 6.93 -0.97
CA PRO A 239 -3.85 6.95 0.35
C PRO A 239 -5.37 7.25 0.28
N ALA A 240 -5.84 8.02 -0.71
CA ALA A 240 -7.27 8.28 -0.88
C ALA A 240 -8.07 6.99 -1.10
N ILE A 241 -7.57 6.04 -1.89
CA ILE A 241 -8.20 4.72 -2.08
C ILE A 241 -8.34 3.97 -0.75
N SER A 242 -7.35 4.06 0.12
CA SER A 242 -7.38 3.41 1.44
C SER A 242 -8.42 4.04 2.37
N ILE A 243 -8.58 5.37 2.30
CA ILE A 243 -9.61 6.12 3.04
C ILE A 243 -11.01 5.76 2.54
N ILE A 244 -11.21 5.73 1.21
CA ILE A 244 -12.48 5.35 0.59
C ILE A 244 -12.91 3.95 1.05
N GLY A 245 -11.97 3.01 1.18
CA GLY A 245 -12.28 1.66 1.68
C GLY A 245 -12.84 1.59 3.09
N CYS A 246 -12.70 2.65 3.89
CA CYS A 246 -13.23 2.74 5.24
C CYS A 246 -14.67 3.32 5.31
N LEU A 247 -15.20 3.82 4.18
CA LEU A 247 -16.55 4.41 4.10
C LEU A 247 -17.71 3.49 4.52
N PRO A 248 -17.65 2.14 4.37
CA PRO A 248 -18.75 1.28 4.83
C PRO A 248 -19.07 1.43 6.33
N VAL A 249 -18.14 1.95 7.16
CA VAL A 249 -18.42 2.30 8.57
C VAL A 249 -19.46 3.42 8.68
N ILE A 250 -19.44 4.42 7.79
CA ILE A 250 -20.45 5.50 7.81
C ILE A 250 -21.81 4.93 7.44
N ALA A 251 -21.85 4.10 6.40
CA ALA A 251 -23.10 3.45 5.98
C ALA A 251 -23.69 2.61 7.13
N LEU A 252 -22.84 1.92 7.90
CA LEU A 252 -23.23 1.21 9.12
C LEU A 252 -23.79 2.17 10.18
N HIS A 253 -23.04 3.20 10.55
CA HIS A 253 -23.43 4.19 11.57
C HIS A 253 -24.77 4.87 11.23
N HIS A 254 -24.88 5.42 10.02
CA HIS A 254 -26.07 6.12 9.56
C HIS A 254 -27.31 5.20 9.52
N SER A 255 -27.11 3.90 9.24
CA SER A 255 -28.22 2.94 9.23
C SER A 255 -28.73 2.62 10.62
N VAL A 256 -27.83 2.58 11.61
CA VAL A 256 -28.19 2.40 13.02
C VAL A 256 -28.94 3.64 13.53
N GLU A 257 -28.43 4.83 13.22
CA GLU A 257 -29.05 6.10 13.65
C GLU A 257 -30.43 6.33 13.01
N SER A 258 -30.58 6.01 11.72
CA SER A 258 -31.85 6.19 10.99
C SER A 258 -32.88 5.08 11.27
N GLY A 259 -32.55 4.07 12.07
CA GLY A 259 -33.42 2.90 12.29
C GLY A 259 -33.68 2.06 11.03
N GLY A 260 -32.82 2.18 10.02
CA GLY A 260 -32.97 1.52 8.71
C GLY A 260 -32.43 0.08 8.67
N PRO A 261 -32.47 -0.58 7.51
CA PRO A 261 -31.94 -1.93 7.34
C PRO A 261 -30.41 -1.94 7.42
N VAL A 262 -29.86 -2.10 8.63
CA VAL A 262 -28.42 -2.05 8.95
C VAL A 262 -27.59 -2.99 8.10
N PHE A 263 -28.01 -4.26 8.00
CA PHE A 263 -27.29 -5.27 7.20
C PHE A 263 -27.28 -4.91 5.71
N GLY A 264 -28.43 -4.54 5.14
CA GLY A 264 -28.59 -4.25 3.71
C GLY A 264 -27.78 -3.05 3.24
N ASN A 265 -27.70 -1.99 4.05
CA ASN A 265 -26.92 -0.81 3.69
C ASN A 265 -25.41 -1.04 3.85
N THR A 266 -25.00 -1.75 4.91
CA THR A 266 -23.59 -2.05 5.15
C THR A 266 -23.02 -2.98 4.08
N ILE A 267 -23.78 -4.00 3.67
CA ILE A 267 -23.35 -4.91 2.59
C ILE A 267 -23.24 -4.17 1.25
N ARG A 268 -24.18 -3.27 0.93
CA ARG A 268 -24.10 -2.44 -0.29
C ARG A 268 -22.86 -1.55 -0.30
N GLY A 269 -22.57 -0.88 0.82
CA GLY A 269 -21.35 -0.09 0.97
C GLY A 269 -20.10 -0.95 0.78
N SER A 270 -20.06 -2.13 1.41
CA SER A 270 -18.93 -3.06 1.33
C SER A 270 -18.72 -3.61 -0.08
N VAL A 271 -19.80 -4.00 -0.77
CA VAL A 271 -19.76 -4.45 -2.17
C VAL A 271 -19.30 -3.32 -3.10
N GLY A 272 -19.78 -2.09 -2.88
CA GLY A 272 -19.33 -0.91 -3.62
C GLY A 272 -17.81 -0.73 -3.55
N ILE A 273 -17.22 -0.89 -2.36
CA ILE A 273 -15.77 -0.87 -2.19
C ILE A 273 -15.10 -2.03 -2.92
N LEU A 274 -15.61 -3.26 -2.78
CA LEU A 274 -15.04 -4.42 -3.48
C LEU A 274 -15.04 -4.25 -5.00
N LEU A 275 -16.05 -3.60 -5.58
CA LEU A 275 -16.09 -3.25 -7.00
C LEU A 275 -14.99 -2.26 -7.37
N VAL A 276 -14.79 -1.21 -6.56
CA VAL A 276 -13.67 -0.25 -6.74
C VAL A 276 -12.33 -0.98 -6.68
N LEU A 277 -12.15 -1.92 -5.76
CA LEU A 277 -10.93 -2.73 -5.66
C LEU A 277 -10.73 -3.65 -6.87
N GLY A 278 -11.82 -4.21 -7.42
CA GLY A 278 -11.80 -4.95 -8.68
C GLY A 278 -11.32 -4.08 -9.85
N LEU A 279 -11.80 -2.84 -9.94
CA LEU A 279 -11.32 -1.86 -10.93
C LEU A 279 -9.85 -1.53 -10.75
N VAL A 280 -9.38 -1.37 -9.50
CA VAL A 280 -7.96 -1.16 -9.22
C VAL A 280 -7.11 -2.35 -9.66
N ALA A 281 -7.56 -3.58 -9.37
CA ALA A 281 -6.86 -4.79 -9.82
C ALA A 281 -6.83 -4.91 -11.35
N GLY A 282 -7.93 -4.55 -12.02
CA GLY A 282 -8.02 -4.46 -13.48
C GLY A 282 -7.08 -3.40 -14.06
N TRP A 283 -7.00 -2.23 -13.42
CA TRP A 283 -6.06 -1.17 -13.79
C TRP A 283 -4.61 -1.63 -13.65
N VAL A 284 -4.24 -2.29 -12.55
CA VAL A 284 -2.88 -2.86 -12.36
C VAL A 284 -2.54 -3.85 -13.47
N ARG A 285 -3.50 -4.69 -13.89
CA ARG A 285 -3.30 -5.64 -14.99
C ARG A 285 -3.07 -4.93 -16.33
N GLN A 286 -3.86 -3.91 -16.62
CA GLN A 286 -3.92 -3.30 -17.96
C GLN A 286 -3.01 -2.07 -18.11
N ARG A 287 -2.35 -1.64 -17.03
CA ARG A 287 -1.50 -0.44 -16.95
C ARG A 287 -0.51 -0.35 -18.10
N ASP A 288 0.29 -1.40 -18.32
CA ASP A 288 1.36 -1.38 -19.31
C ASP A 288 0.80 -1.29 -20.74
N ALA A 289 -0.32 -1.98 -21.02
CA ALA A 289 -1.03 -1.89 -22.30
C ALA A 289 -1.58 -0.48 -22.55
N ILE A 290 -2.11 0.19 -21.50
CA ILE A 290 -2.59 1.56 -21.57
C ILE A 290 -1.44 2.53 -21.90
N HIS A 291 -0.28 2.40 -21.24
CA HIS A 291 0.88 3.24 -21.54
C HIS A 291 1.44 3.03 -22.95
N ILE A 292 1.42 1.79 -23.46
CA ILE A 292 1.81 1.51 -24.85
C ILE A 292 0.83 2.16 -25.83
N TRP A 293 -0.47 2.04 -25.58
CA TRP A 293 -1.51 2.66 -26.41
C TRP A 293 -1.38 4.19 -26.46
N PHE A 294 -1.22 4.85 -25.31
CA PHE A 294 -1.06 6.32 -25.25
C PHE A 294 0.18 6.81 -26.00
N ARG A 295 1.31 6.10 -25.89
CA ARG A 295 2.53 6.48 -26.62
C ARG A 295 2.40 6.28 -28.12
N ASN A 296 1.75 5.20 -28.55
CA ASN A 296 1.48 5.00 -29.97
C ASN A 296 0.55 6.08 -30.51
N ALA A 297 -0.49 6.47 -29.76
CA ALA A 297 -1.37 7.58 -30.12
C ALA A 297 -0.61 8.92 -30.22
N GLN A 298 0.30 9.22 -29.28
CA GLN A 298 1.14 10.43 -29.32
C GLN A 298 2.09 10.44 -30.51
N LYS A 299 2.74 9.31 -30.81
CA LYS A 299 3.62 9.18 -31.97
C LYS A 299 2.84 9.41 -33.27
N SER A 300 1.69 8.76 -33.44
CA SER A 300 0.82 8.95 -34.61
C SER A 300 0.36 10.40 -34.78
N ALA A 301 0.04 11.09 -33.69
CA ALA A 301 -0.34 12.51 -33.71
C ALA A 301 0.84 13.43 -34.08
N GLN A 302 2.07 13.10 -33.66
CA GLN A 302 3.27 13.85 -34.03
C GLN A 302 3.65 13.67 -35.51
N THR A 303 3.57 12.45 -36.05
CA THR A 303 3.79 12.19 -37.48
C THR A 303 2.74 12.87 -38.35
N SER A 304 1.46 12.84 -37.96
CA SER A 304 0.39 13.54 -38.69
C SER A 304 0.59 15.07 -38.74
N LYS A 305 1.15 15.68 -37.68
CA LYS A 305 1.52 17.10 -37.68
C LYS A 305 2.75 17.42 -38.54
N ALA A 306 3.64 16.46 -38.74
CA ALA A 306 4.84 16.64 -39.56
C ALA A 306 4.54 16.51 -41.07
N GLU A 307 3.57 15.69 -41.46
CA GLU A 307 3.12 15.52 -42.86
C GLU A 307 2.14 16.60 -43.34
N GLY A 308 1.56 17.39 -42.42
CA GLY A 308 0.66 18.51 -42.72
C GLY A 308 1.35 19.86 -42.92
N LYS A 309 2.66 19.89 -43.12
CA LYS A 309 3.48 21.06 -43.47
C LYS A 309 4.18 20.81 -44.80
#